data_AF-A0A7X5N134-F1
#
_entry.id   AF-A0A7X5N134-F1
#
_cell.length_a   1.000
_cell.length_b   1.000
_cell.length_c   1.000
_cell.angle_alpha   90.00
_cell.angle_beta   90.00
_cell.angle_gamma   90.00
#
_symmetry.space_group_name_H-M   'P 1'
#
loop_
_entity.id
_entity.type
_entity.pdbx_description
1 polymer ?
#
loop_
_entity_poly.entity_id
_entity_poly.type
_entity_poly.pdbx_seq_one_letter_code
_entity_poly.pdbx_strand_id
1 'polypeptide(L)'
;VEVGGEAYALPLAHIERMTRLQAEDIVQLEGRQHFWSEGQHVGLIAASQILQRPEGKPSDNGIPVVLIRDRDSLFGLVVERFIGERTLVVMPLDARLGKVQDVSAGALLDDGTPVLILDVEDMLHSVAKLLGSGRLERVDRSARQLAGSKRKRVLVVDDSLTVRELERKLLLSRGYDVAVAVDGMDGWNALRAEHFDLLITDIDMPRMDGIELVTLVRRDSRLQSLPVMVVSYKDREEDRRRGLDAGA
;
A
#
# COMPACT_ATOMS: atom_id res chain seq x y z
N VAL A 1 9.14 9.26 3.91
CA VAL A 1 8.92 8.79 5.30
C VAL A 1 8.83 7.28 5.33
N GLU A 2 8.97 6.66 6.49
CA GLU A 2 8.71 5.22 6.66
C GLU A 2 7.44 4.97 7.48
N VAL A 3 6.67 3.97 7.06
CA VAL A 3 5.45 3.52 7.74
C VAL A 3 5.34 1.99 7.63
N GLY A 4 5.19 1.29 8.75
CA GLY A 4 5.19 -0.16 8.80
C GLY A 4 6.44 -0.79 8.20
N GLY A 5 7.63 -0.17 8.33
CA GLY A 5 8.86 -0.65 7.71
C GLY A 5 8.97 -0.48 6.18
N GLU A 6 8.06 0.27 5.54
CA GLU A 6 8.09 0.55 4.11
C GLU A 6 8.25 2.05 3.83
N ALA A 7 9.02 2.39 2.79
CA ALA A 7 9.24 3.77 2.37
C ALA A 7 8.11 4.30 1.49
N TYR A 8 7.61 5.50 1.86
CA TYR A 8 6.58 6.28 1.16
C TYR A 8 7.06 7.72 0.93
N ALA A 9 6.60 8.34 -0.14
CA ALA A 9 6.86 9.74 -0.47
C ALA A 9 5.59 10.58 -0.31
N LEU A 10 5.76 11.82 0.12
CA LEU A 10 4.70 12.83 0.13
C LEU A 10 5.19 14.02 -0.72
N PRO A 11 4.34 14.63 -1.56
CA PRO A 11 4.74 15.80 -2.31
C PRO A 11 5.09 16.95 -1.35
N LEU A 12 6.26 17.58 -1.56
CA LEU A 12 6.76 18.65 -0.69
C LEU A 12 5.79 19.84 -0.61
N ALA A 13 5.04 20.11 -1.67
CA ALA A 13 4.05 21.18 -1.74
C ALA A 13 2.96 21.11 -0.65
N HIS A 14 2.68 19.93 -0.10
CA HIS A 14 1.71 19.76 0.99
C HIS A 14 2.35 19.72 2.38
N ILE A 15 3.68 19.75 2.49
CA ILE A 15 4.38 19.64 3.78
C ILE A 15 4.67 21.04 4.30
N GLU A 16 4.08 21.38 5.45
CA GLU A 16 4.36 22.63 6.15
C GLU A 16 5.61 22.51 7.02
N ARG A 17 5.76 21.39 7.74
CA ARG A 17 6.88 21.15 8.64
C ARG A 17 7.03 19.66 8.98
N MET A 18 8.23 19.24 9.33
CA MET A 18 8.48 17.96 10.02
C MET A 18 8.92 18.23 11.45
N THR A 19 8.28 17.59 12.43
CA THR A 19 8.59 17.78 13.86
C THR A 19 8.64 16.44 14.61
N ARG A 20 9.20 16.44 15.80
CA ARG A 20 9.11 15.31 16.74
C ARG A 20 8.38 15.79 17.98
N LEU A 21 7.30 15.09 18.32
CA LEU A 21 6.52 15.35 19.52
C LEU A 21 6.93 14.41 20.65
N GLN A 22 6.82 14.86 21.89
CA GLN A 22 6.83 13.98 23.04
C GLN A 22 5.42 13.48 23.33
N ALA A 23 5.29 12.35 24.03
CA ALA A 23 3.99 11.81 24.41
C ALA A 23 3.18 12.80 25.28
N GLU A 24 3.86 13.65 26.04
CA GLU A 24 3.27 14.71 26.88
C GLU A 24 2.71 15.89 26.07
N ASP A 25 3.18 16.11 24.83
CA ASP A 25 2.65 17.16 23.95
C ASP A 25 1.30 16.76 23.32
N ILE A 26 0.94 15.48 23.42
CA ILE A 26 -0.25 14.92 22.80
C ILE A 26 -1.41 14.92 23.79
N VAL A 27 -2.46 15.67 23.45
CA VAL A 27 -3.70 15.74 24.21
C VAL A 27 -4.81 14.97 23.49
N GLN A 28 -5.71 14.34 24.25
CA GLN A 28 -6.93 13.79 23.68
C GLN A 28 -8.08 14.80 23.79
N LEU A 29 -8.66 15.16 22.64
CA LEU A 29 -9.84 16.01 22.51
C LEU A 29 -10.86 15.29 21.64
N GLU A 30 -12.11 15.16 22.13
CA GLU A 30 -13.19 14.45 21.43
C GLU A 30 -12.80 13.03 20.96
N GLY A 31 -12.04 12.31 21.79
CA GLY A 31 -11.57 10.95 21.49
C GLY A 31 -10.44 10.88 20.46
N ARG A 32 -9.80 12.01 20.12
CA ARG A 32 -8.76 12.10 19.10
C ARG A 32 -7.49 12.74 19.65
N GLN A 33 -6.35 12.25 19.20
CA GLN A 33 -5.06 12.83 19.54
C GLN A 33 -4.85 14.14 18.78
N HIS A 34 -4.44 15.17 19.51
CA HIS A 34 -4.09 16.49 19.00
C HIS A 34 -2.81 16.94 19.66
N PHE A 35 -2.14 17.91 19.04
CA PHE A 35 -1.07 18.65 19.68
C PHE A 35 -1.25 20.15 19.40
N TRP A 36 -0.61 20.98 20.22
CA TRP A 36 -0.65 22.42 20.03
C TRP A 36 0.47 22.86 19.10
N SER A 37 0.14 23.61 18.05
CA SER A 37 1.13 24.18 17.13
C SER A 37 0.69 25.56 16.69
N GLU A 38 1.56 26.55 16.81
CA GLU A 38 1.35 27.93 16.33
C GLU A 38 -0.03 28.54 16.70
N GLY A 39 -0.53 28.24 17.91
CA GLY A 39 -1.78 28.82 18.41
C GLY A 39 -3.06 28.08 18.00
N GLN A 40 -2.96 26.91 17.37
CA GLN A 40 -4.10 26.08 16.98
C GLN A 40 -3.90 24.61 17.42
N HIS A 41 -5.01 23.89 17.63
CA HIS A 41 -5.00 22.45 17.83
C HIS A 41 -4.88 21.74 16.47
N VAL A 42 -3.81 20.98 16.31
CA VAL A 42 -3.57 20.18 15.11
C VAL A 42 -3.93 18.72 15.41
N GLY A 43 -4.85 18.16 14.63
CA GLY A 43 -5.26 16.76 14.75
C GLY A 43 -4.17 15.81 14.28
N LEU A 44 -3.92 14.75 15.05
CA LEU A 44 -2.96 13.70 14.72
C LEU A 44 -3.66 12.50 14.08
N ILE A 45 -3.07 12.00 13.00
CA ILE A 45 -3.52 10.80 12.30
C ILE A 45 -2.34 9.88 12.10
N ALA A 46 -2.46 8.62 12.49
CA ALA A 46 -1.41 7.63 12.27
C ALA A 46 -1.39 7.18 10.81
N ALA A 47 -0.24 7.33 10.14
CA ALA A 47 -0.10 6.89 8.75
C ALA A 47 -0.30 5.38 8.60
N SER A 48 0.05 4.60 9.63
CA SER A 48 -0.17 3.16 9.67
C SER A 48 -1.66 2.80 9.56
N GLN A 49 -2.55 3.58 10.18
CA GLN A 49 -4.00 3.37 10.13
C GLN A 49 -4.56 3.67 8.73
N ILE A 50 -4.10 4.75 8.09
CA ILE A 50 -4.51 5.08 6.73
C ILE A 50 -4.02 4.02 5.74
N LEU A 51 -2.74 3.63 5.85
CA LEU A 51 -2.09 2.67 4.95
C LEU A 51 -2.30 1.19 5.36
N GLN A 52 -3.17 0.92 6.34
CA GLN A 52 -3.47 -0.42 6.88
C GLN A 52 -2.22 -1.25 7.23
N ARG A 53 -1.16 -0.57 7.67
CA ARG A 53 0.12 -1.17 8.08
C ARG A 53 0.07 -1.54 9.56
N PRO A 54 0.85 -2.55 10.00
CA PRO A 54 1.07 -2.76 11.43
C PRO A 54 1.65 -1.49 12.05
N GLU A 55 1.23 -1.17 13.27
CA GLU A 55 1.82 -0.07 14.02
C GLU A 55 3.28 -0.39 14.36
N GLY A 56 4.17 0.55 14.04
CA GLY A 56 5.57 0.48 14.46
C GLY A 56 5.71 0.60 15.97
N LYS A 57 6.83 0.09 16.49
CA LYS A 57 7.15 0.30 17.91
C LYS A 57 7.44 1.79 18.16
N PRO A 58 6.90 2.37 19.23
CA PRO A 58 7.27 3.72 19.66
C PRO A 58 8.79 3.81 19.80
N SER A 59 9.39 4.87 19.26
CA SER A 59 10.81 5.16 19.45
C SER A 59 11.02 6.02 20.68
N ASP A 60 12.11 5.80 21.42
CA ASP A 60 12.48 6.66 22.57
C ASP A 60 12.84 8.09 22.15
N ASN A 61 13.06 8.33 20.85
CA ASN A 61 13.45 9.63 20.28
C ASN A 61 12.26 10.54 19.95
N GLY A 62 11.12 10.31 20.60
CA GLY A 62 9.87 11.02 20.32
C GLY A 62 9.11 10.45 19.11
N ILE A 63 7.97 11.07 18.83
CA ILE A 63 6.98 10.65 17.82
C ILE A 63 7.18 11.53 16.58
N PRO A 64 7.67 10.98 15.45
CA PRO A 64 7.85 11.75 14.22
C PRO A 64 6.51 12.12 13.59
N VAL A 65 6.31 13.41 13.34
CA VAL A 65 5.09 13.96 12.76
C VAL A 65 5.41 14.83 11.55
N VAL A 66 4.75 14.58 10.43
CA VAL A 66 4.75 15.45 9.26
C VAL A 66 3.49 16.30 9.29
N LEU A 67 3.64 17.62 9.44
CA LEU A 67 2.54 18.56 9.32
C LEU A 67 2.21 18.73 7.83
N ILE A 68 1.03 18.29 7.45
CA ILE A 68 0.51 18.35 6.10
C ILE A 68 -0.68 19.33 6.02
N ARG A 69 -0.72 20.10 4.95
CA ARG A 69 -1.76 21.10 4.70
C ARG A 69 -2.52 20.79 3.43
N ASP A 70 -3.85 20.82 3.53
CA ASP A 70 -4.76 20.90 2.39
C ASP A 70 -5.66 22.11 2.57
N ARG A 71 -5.55 23.08 1.65
CA ARG A 71 -6.21 24.39 1.71
C ARG A 71 -6.02 25.05 3.09
N ASP A 72 -7.09 25.14 3.88
CA ASP A 72 -7.12 25.78 5.18
C ASP A 72 -6.95 24.80 6.35
N SER A 73 -6.89 23.49 6.08
CA SER A 73 -6.81 22.45 7.12
C SER A 73 -5.38 21.96 7.31
N LEU A 74 -4.93 21.94 8.58
CA LEU A 74 -3.62 21.45 9.00
C LEU A 74 -3.77 20.17 9.81
N PHE A 75 -3.04 19.14 9.43
CA PHE A 75 -3.03 17.84 10.11
C PHE A 75 -1.61 17.37 10.37
N GLY A 76 -1.41 16.65 11.47
CA GLY A 76 -0.16 15.96 11.76
C GLY A 76 -0.26 14.48 11.40
N LEU A 77 0.52 14.06 10.40
CA LEU A 77 0.66 12.67 10.01
C LEU A 77 1.78 12.02 10.83
N VAL A 78 1.43 11.09 11.73
CA VAL A 78 2.40 10.34 12.53
C VAL A 78 3.01 9.23 11.68
N VAL A 79 4.34 9.19 11.63
CA VAL A 79 5.15 8.23 10.84
C VAL A 79 6.19 7.55 11.72
N GLU A 80 6.77 6.45 11.25
CA GLU A 80 7.78 5.72 12.05
C GLU A 80 9.14 6.41 12.04
N ARG A 81 9.58 6.88 10.86
CA ARG A 81 10.81 7.68 10.74
C ARG A 81 10.81 8.61 9.54
N PHE A 82 11.61 9.66 9.65
CA PHE A 82 11.99 10.50 8.52
C PHE A 82 13.12 9.84 7.74
N ILE A 83 12.92 9.72 6.42
CA ILE A 83 13.95 9.25 5.50
C ILE A 83 14.76 10.45 4.98
N GLY A 84 14.08 11.57 4.69
CA GLY A 84 14.65 12.80 4.15
C GLY A 84 13.84 13.34 2.99
N GLU A 85 14.28 14.48 2.46
CA GLU A 85 13.80 15.06 1.21
C GLU A 85 14.63 14.51 0.05
N ARG A 86 13.97 14.10 -1.04
CA ARG A 86 14.62 13.57 -2.25
C ARG A 86 13.86 13.98 -3.50
N THR A 87 14.59 14.19 -4.59
CA THR A 87 14.00 14.27 -5.93
C THR A 87 13.82 12.86 -6.47
N LEU A 88 12.61 12.52 -6.91
CA LEU A 88 12.27 11.18 -7.37
C LEU A 88 11.85 11.19 -8.83
N VAL A 89 12.16 10.12 -9.56
CA VAL A 89 11.60 9.89 -10.88
C VAL A 89 10.20 9.34 -10.72
N VAL A 90 9.20 10.13 -11.13
CA VAL A 90 7.78 9.76 -11.03
C VAL A 90 7.43 8.82 -12.18
N MET A 91 6.83 7.69 -11.83
CA MET A 91 6.27 6.73 -12.77
C MET A 91 4.75 6.78 -12.63
N PRO A 92 4.01 7.23 -13.67
CA PRO A 92 2.56 7.20 -13.60
C PRO A 92 2.08 5.77 -13.36
N LEU A 93 1.07 5.61 -12.50
CA LEU A 93 0.41 4.32 -12.36
C LEU A 93 -0.23 3.95 -13.69
N ASP A 94 -0.23 2.66 -14.00
CA ASP A 94 -0.89 2.16 -15.19
C ASP A 94 -2.37 2.56 -15.19
N ALA A 95 -2.86 3.11 -16.32
CA ALA A 95 -4.22 3.64 -16.42
C ALA A 95 -5.30 2.60 -16.07
N ARG A 96 -4.99 1.30 -16.21
CA ARG A 96 -5.91 0.19 -15.89
C ARG A 96 -6.13 0.00 -14.41
N LEU A 97 -5.20 0.46 -13.57
CA LEU A 97 -5.40 0.48 -12.12
C LEU A 97 -6.48 1.49 -11.71
N GLY A 98 -6.81 2.45 -12.60
CA GLY A 98 -7.70 3.55 -12.27
C GLY A 98 -7.14 4.42 -11.13
N LYS A 99 -8.02 5.18 -10.45
CA LYS A 99 -7.63 5.91 -9.24
C LYS A 99 -7.39 4.90 -8.11
N VAL A 100 -6.14 4.77 -7.70
CA VAL A 100 -5.77 4.06 -6.48
C VAL A 100 -6.01 5.00 -5.30
N GLN A 101 -6.96 4.65 -4.42
CA GLN A 101 -7.21 5.40 -3.18
C GLN A 101 -5.90 5.70 -2.43
N ASP A 102 -5.72 6.96 -2.03
CA ASP A 102 -4.62 7.51 -1.23
C ASP A 102 -3.23 7.49 -1.90
N VAL A 103 -3.13 7.09 -3.17
CA VAL A 103 -1.86 7.00 -3.93
C VAL A 103 -1.96 7.78 -5.24
N SER A 104 -1.02 8.70 -5.46
CA SER A 104 -0.97 9.52 -6.68
C SER A 104 -0.12 8.89 -7.77
N ALA A 105 1.03 8.32 -7.42
CA ALA A 105 1.97 7.75 -8.38
C ALA A 105 2.92 6.72 -7.76
N GLY A 106 3.56 5.91 -8.61
CA GLY A 106 4.79 5.21 -8.27
C GLY A 106 6.00 6.12 -8.49
N ALA A 107 7.12 5.81 -7.85
CA ALA A 107 8.39 6.46 -8.10
C ALA A 107 9.55 5.55 -7.75
N LEU A 108 10.77 5.91 -8.18
CA LEU A 108 12.00 5.19 -7.83
C LEU A 108 12.91 6.06 -6.95
N LEU A 109 13.49 5.45 -5.92
CA LEU A 109 14.64 5.99 -5.19
C LEU A 109 15.92 5.88 -6.05
N ASP A 110 16.98 6.57 -5.61
CA ASP A 110 18.28 6.59 -6.30
C ASP A 110 18.94 5.21 -6.42
N ASP A 111 18.59 4.29 -5.50
CA ASP A 111 19.04 2.90 -5.49
C ASP A 111 18.15 1.96 -6.34
N GLY A 112 17.16 2.51 -7.04
CA GLY A 112 16.18 1.78 -7.83
C GLY A 112 15.04 1.17 -7.04
N THR A 113 14.99 1.35 -5.72
CA THR A 113 13.87 0.85 -4.89
C THR A 113 12.61 1.64 -5.21
N PRO A 114 11.49 0.99 -5.59
CA PRO A 114 10.25 1.70 -5.85
C PRO A 114 9.61 2.17 -4.57
N VAL A 115 8.90 3.30 -4.63
CA VAL A 115 8.15 3.92 -3.54
C VAL A 115 6.82 4.44 -4.08
N LEU A 116 5.82 4.51 -3.21
CA LEU A 116 4.54 5.13 -3.55
C LEU A 116 4.54 6.60 -3.12
N ILE A 117 4.12 7.48 -4.03
CA ILE A 117 3.80 8.87 -3.73
C ILE A 117 2.36 8.91 -3.25
N LEU A 118 2.17 9.37 -2.02
CA LEU A 118 0.86 9.47 -1.39
C LEU A 118 0.09 10.67 -1.95
N ASP A 119 -1.22 10.50 -2.14
CA ASP A 119 -2.14 11.58 -2.46
C ASP A 119 -2.66 12.18 -1.16
N VAL A 120 -2.08 13.32 -0.74
CA VAL A 120 -2.40 13.97 0.53
C VAL A 120 -3.84 14.45 0.57
N GLU A 121 -4.36 14.96 -0.55
CA GLU A 121 -5.73 15.47 -0.62
C GLU A 121 -6.73 14.31 -0.46
N ASP A 122 -6.50 13.19 -1.16
CA ASP A 122 -7.35 11.99 -1.05
C ASP A 122 -7.29 11.38 0.36
N MET A 123 -6.10 11.33 0.97
CA MET A 123 -5.91 10.86 2.35
C MET A 123 -6.70 11.71 3.34
N LEU A 124 -6.59 13.04 3.25
CA LEU A 124 -7.29 13.95 4.15
C LEU A 124 -8.81 13.93 3.93
N HIS A 125 -9.28 13.77 2.69
CA HIS A 125 -10.70 13.57 2.39
C HIS A 125 -11.23 12.26 2.98
N SER A 126 -10.48 11.16 2.84
CA SER A 126 -10.81 9.86 3.43
C SER A 126 -10.95 9.97 4.95
N VAL A 127 -10.00 10.66 5.59
CA VAL A 127 -10.05 10.90 7.03
C VAL A 127 -11.22 11.80 7.41
N ALA A 128 -11.43 12.94 6.76
CA ALA A 128 -12.55 13.85 7.03
C ALA A 128 -13.92 13.15 6.92
N LYS A 129 -14.10 12.26 5.93
CA LYS A 129 -15.33 11.45 5.76
C LYS A 129 -15.52 10.44 6.89
N LEU A 130 -14.43 9.83 7.37
CA LEU A 130 -14.45 8.96 8.54
C LEU A 130 -14.72 9.74 9.84
N LEU A 131 -14.22 10.99 9.95
CA LEU A 131 -14.42 11.90 11.08
C LEU A 131 -15.87 12.41 11.14
N GLY A 132 -16.44 12.83 10.01
CA GLY A 132 -17.81 13.37 9.91
C GLY A 132 -18.92 12.33 10.06
N SER A 133 -18.61 11.04 9.95
CA SER A 133 -19.56 9.93 10.14
C SER A 133 -19.48 9.27 11.53
N GLY A 134 -18.63 9.77 12.44
CA GLY A 134 -18.43 9.19 13.78
C GLY A 134 -17.82 7.78 13.77
N ARG A 135 -17.21 7.34 12.66
CA ARG A 135 -16.72 5.95 12.48
C ARG A 135 -15.28 5.74 12.97
N LEU A 136 -14.51 6.78 13.27
CA LEU A 136 -13.10 6.61 13.71
C LEU A 136 -12.95 5.97 15.09
N GLU A 137 -13.86 6.21 16.04
CA GLU A 137 -13.88 5.43 17.31
C GLU A 137 -14.13 3.93 17.06
N ARG A 138 -14.78 3.60 15.94
CA ARG A 138 -14.93 2.22 15.48
C ARG A 138 -13.70 1.77 14.70
N VAL A 139 -12.92 2.62 14.03
CA VAL A 139 -11.68 2.23 13.35
C VAL A 139 -10.61 1.83 14.36
N ASP A 140 -10.44 2.51 15.50
CA ASP A 140 -9.52 2.02 16.56
C ASP A 140 -9.96 0.64 17.11
N ARG A 141 -11.26 0.44 17.29
CA ARG A 141 -11.83 -0.87 17.69
C ARG A 141 -11.75 -1.92 16.57
N SER A 142 -11.90 -1.51 15.32
CA SER A 142 -11.86 -2.38 14.13
C SER A 142 -10.43 -2.71 13.74
N ALA A 143 -9.46 -1.82 13.92
CA ALA A 143 -8.03 -2.05 13.74
C ALA A 143 -7.53 -3.05 14.78
N ARG A 144 -8.00 -2.93 16.04
CA ARG A 144 -7.81 -3.96 17.07
C ARG A 144 -8.49 -5.30 16.74
N GLN A 145 -9.58 -5.29 15.98
CA GLN A 145 -10.30 -6.50 15.54
C GLN A 145 -9.73 -7.12 14.25
N LEU A 146 -9.17 -6.29 13.35
CA LEU A 146 -8.44 -6.65 12.12
C LEU A 146 -7.05 -7.20 12.44
N ALA A 147 -6.44 -6.78 13.56
CA ALA A 147 -5.24 -7.40 14.10
C ALA A 147 -5.44 -8.89 14.44
N GLY A 148 -6.69 -9.36 14.54
CA GLY A 148 -7.06 -10.77 14.74
C GLY A 148 -7.57 -11.51 13.50
N SER A 149 -7.83 -10.84 12.36
CA SER A 149 -8.21 -11.53 11.12
C SER A 149 -6.96 -11.92 10.34
N LYS A 150 -6.89 -13.17 9.85
CA LYS A 150 -5.80 -13.60 8.97
C LYS A 150 -5.79 -12.71 7.73
N ARG A 151 -4.72 -11.94 7.54
CA ARG A 151 -4.47 -11.19 6.30
C ARG A 151 -4.46 -12.16 5.13
N LYS A 152 -5.09 -11.75 4.04
CA LYS A 152 -5.12 -12.53 2.80
C LYS A 152 -3.74 -12.47 2.15
N ARG A 153 -3.22 -13.61 1.73
CA ARG A 153 -1.91 -13.72 1.09
C ARG A 153 -2.05 -13.68 -0.42
N VAL A 154 -1.37 -12.76 -1.10
CA VAL A 154 -1.37 -12.63 -2.55
C VAL A 154 0.01 -12.99 -3.09
N LEU A 155 0.07 -13.80 -4.14
CA LEU A 155 1.29 -14.02 -4.89
C LEU A 155 1.26 -13.16 -6.15
N VAL A 156 2.26 -12.32 -6.35
CA VAL A 156 2.45 -11.51 -7.57
C VAL A 156 3.60 -12.11 -8.38
N VAL A 157 3.35 -12.42 -9.64
CA VAL A 157 4.32 -13.02 -10.57
C VAL A 157 4.48 -12.10 -11.77
N ASP A 158 5.64 -11.46 -11.86
CA ASP A 158 5.94 -10.48 -12.90
C ASP A 158 7.48 -10.42 -13.10
N ASP A 159 7.91 -10.40 -14.36
CA ASP A 159 9.34 -10.42 -14.72
C ASP A 159 10.00 -9.04 -14.65
N SER A 160 9.20 -7.98 -14.68
CA SER A 160 9.61 -6.60 -14.46
C SER A 160 9.71 -6.32 -12.96
N LEU A 161 10.95 -6.27 -12.45
CA LEU A 161 11.26 -5.92 -11.07
C LEU A 161 10.48 -4.68 -10.59
N THR A 162 10.43 -3.63 -11.42
CA THR A 162 9.78 -2.37 -11.09
C THR A 162 8.27 -2.52 -10.93
N VAL A 163 7.62 -3.24 -11.85
CA VAL A 163 6.16 -3.46 -11.82
C VAL A 163 5.80 -4.35 -10.65
N ARG A 164 6.51 -5.48 -10.51
CA ARG A 164 6.32 -6.42 -9.40
C ARG A 164 6.38 -5.77 -8.04
N GLU A 165 7.40 -4.94 -7.80
CA GLU A 165 7.58 -4.28 -6.51
C GLU A 165 6.57 -3.13 -6.30
N LEU A 166 6.14 -2.46 -7.37
CA LEU A 166 5.06 -1.47 -7.29
C LEU A 166 3.73 -2.14 -6.90
N GLU A 167 3.38 -3.24 -7.56
CA GLU A 167 2.19 -4.04 -7.24
C GLU A 167 2.25 -4.59 -5.81
N ARG A 168 3.43 -5.10 -5.39
CA ARG A 168 3.67 -5.50 -4.00
C ARG A 168 3.36 -4.36 -3.04
N LYS A 169 3.90 -3.16 -3.26
CA LYS A 169 3.65 -2.01 -2.39
C LYS A 169 2.19 -1.58 -2.36
N LEU A 170 1.51 -1.60 -3.50
CA LEU A 170 0.08 -1.27 -3.61
C LEU A 170 -0.79 -2.25 -2.83
N LEU A 171 -0.49 -3.55 -2.90
CA LEU A 171 -1.25 -4.56 -2.15
C LEU A 171 -0.93 -4.50 -0.65
N LEU A 172 0.33 -4.28 -0.27
CA LEU A 172 0.73 -4.12 1.13
C LEU A 172 0.08 -2.90 1.79
N SER A 173 -0.11 -1.79 1.08
CA SER A 173 -0.81 -0.60 1.61
C SER A 173 -2.33 -0.80 1.74
N ARG A 174 -2.86 -1.92 1.22
CA ARG A 174 -4.25 -2.34 1.36
C ARG A 174 -4.43 -3.48 2.37
N GLY A 175 -3.40 -3.78 3.15
CA GLY A 175 -3.46 -4.76 4.24
C GLY A 175 -3.33 -6.22 3.81
N TYR A 176 -2.94 -6.51 2.56
CA TYR A 176 -2.60 -7.85 2.11
C TYR A 176 -1.18 -8.24 2.54
N ASP A 177 -0.94 -9.52 2.73
CA ASP A 177 0.42 -10.07 2.80
C ASP A 177 0.82 -10.49 1.38
N VAL A 178 1.99 -10.06 0.91
CA VAL A 178 2.35 -10.25 -0.50
C VAL A 178 3.67 -10.98 -0.63
N ALA A 179 3.66 -12.07 -1.41
CA ALA A 179 4.87 -12.71 -1.91
C ALA A 179 5.04 -12.33 -3.39
N VAL A 180 6.29 -12.31 -3.83
CA VAL A 180 6.67 -11.94 -5.20
C VAL A 180 7.47 -13.07 -5.83
N ALA A 181 7.27 -13.31 -7.13
CA ALA A 181 8.03 -14.26 -7.93
C ALA A 181 8.48 -13.63 -9.24
N VAL A 182 9.65 -14.04 -9.73
CA VAL A 182 10.33 -13.40 -10.87
C VAL A 182 9.92 -13.91 -12.24
N ASP A 183 9.32 -15.09 -12.31
CA ASP A 183 8.82 -15.71 -13.54
C ASP A 183 7.76 -16.77 -13.19
N GLY A 184 7.08 -17.32 -14.20
CA GLY A 184 6.04 -18.32 -14.00
C GLY A 184 6.51 -19.58 -13.27
N MET A 185 7.79 -19.97 -13.42
CA MET A 185 8.36 -21.15 -12.77
C MET A 185 8.58 -20.91 -11.27
N ASP A 186 9.12 -19.74 -10.92
CA ASP A 186 9.28 -19.30 -9.53
C ASP A 186 7.91 -19.19 -8.84
N GLY A 187 6.93 -18.59 -9.53
CA GLY A 187 5.55 -18.50 -9.08
C GLY A 187 4.93 -19.89 -8.84
N TRP A 188 5.14 -20.83 -9.77
CA TRP A 188 4.69 -22.21 -9.63
C TRP A 188 5.29 -22.92 -8.41
N ASN A 189 6.59 -22.73 -8.17
CA ASN A 189 7.26 -23.32 -7.01
C ASN A 189 6.73 -22.73 -5.70
N ALA A 190 6.50 -21.40 -5.64
CA ALA A 190 5.91 -20.74 -4.49
C ALA A 190 4.50 -21.25 -4.18
N LEU A 191 3.62 -21.36 -5.18
CA LEU A 191 2.26 -21.89 -5.05
C LEU A 191 2.23 -23.33 -4.51
N ARG A 192 3.27 -24.12 -4.77
CA ARG A 192 3.37 -25.48 -4.25
C ARG A 192 3.85 -25.54 -2.81
N ALA A 193 4.76 -24.63 -2.45
CA ALA A 193 5.38 -24.58 -1.12
C ALA A 193 4.48 -23.93 -0.07
N GLU A 194 3.69 -22.93 -0.46
CA GLU A 194 2.93 -22.08 0.45
C GLU A 194 1.45 -21.93 0.04
N HIS A 195 0.64 -21.40 0.96
CA HIS A 195 -0.76 -21.08 0.68
C HIS A 195 -0.93 -19.60 0.32
N PHE A 196 -1.73 -19.36 -0.72
CA PHE A 196 -2.14 -18.04 -1.19
C PHE A 196 -3.66 -17.99 -1.41
N ASP A 197 -4.24 -16.81 -1.27
CA ASP A 197 -5.66 -16.52 -1.47
C ASP A 197 -5.95 -15.91 -2.85
N LEU A 198 -4.93 -15.41 -3.55
CA LEU A 198 -4.99 -14.87 -4.90
C LEU A 198 -3.63 -15.00 -5.59
N LEU A 199 -3.64 -15.37 -6.86
CA LEU A 199 -2.50 -15.24 -7.77
C LEU A 199 -2.74 -14.03 -8.69
N ILE A 200 -1.77 -13.14 -8.80
CA ILE A 200 -1.69 -12.10 -9.82
C ILE A 200 -0.49 -12.45 -10.70
N THR A 201 -0.67 -12.55 -12.01
CA THR A 201 0.41 -12.90 -12.94
C THR A 201 0.38 -12.01 -14.18
N ASP A 202 1.53 -11.54 -14.61
CA ASP A 202 1.69 -11.00 -15.97
C ASP A 202 1.57 -12.15 -17.00
N ILE A 203 1.19 -11.83 -18.23
CA ILE A 203 1.17 -12.80 -19.33
C ILE A 203 2.58 -13.01 -19.88
N ASP A 204 3.27 -11.92 -20.21
CA ASP A 204 4.43 -11.94 -21.10
C ASP A 204 5.73 -12.15 -20.30
N MET A 205 5.93 -13.35 -19.74
CA MET A 205 7.09 -13.69 -18.93
C MET A 205 8.05 -14.70 -19.60
N PRO A 206 9.37 -14.65 -19.30
CA PRO A 206 10.34 -15.63 -19.79
C PRO A 206 10.17 -16.99 -19.12
N ARG A 207 10.63 -18.05 -19.80
CA ARG A 207 10.64 -19.47 -19.37
C ARG A 207 9.25 -20.12 -19.22
N MET A 208 8.36 -19.50 -18.48
CA MET A 208 6.97 -19.92 -18.31
C MET A 208 6.10 -18.66 -18.29
N ASP A 209 5.17 -18.59 -19.23
CA ASP A 209 4.26 -17.47 -19.36
C ASP A 209 3.10 -17.55 -18.35
N GLY A 210 2.36 -16.46 -18.16
CA GLY A 210 1.25 -16.41 -17.20
C GLY A 210 0.12 -17.38 -17.51
N ILE A 211 -0.11 -17.68 -18.79
CA ILE A 211 -1.19 -18.58 -19.25
C ILE A 211 -0.81 -20.05 -18.98
N GLU A 212 0.45 -20.41 -19.21
CA GLU A 212 1.03 -21.70 -18.85
C GLU A 212 0.96 -21.92 -17.34
N LEU A 213 1.32 -20.89 -16.54
CA LEU A 213 1.17 -20.92 -15.09
C LEU A 213 -0.29 -21.17 -14.68
N VAL A 214 -1.25 -20.39 -15.20
CA VAL A 214 -2.69 -20.59 -14.91
C VAL A 214 -3.13 -22.01 -15.27
N THR A 215 -2.68 -22.53 -16.41
CA THR A 215 -2.99 -23.90 -16.84
C THR A 215 -2.47 -24.94 -15.84
N LEU A 216 -1.26 -24.76 -15.30
CA LEU A 216 -0.72 -25.64 -14.25
C LEU A 216 -1.51 -25.52 -12.95
N VAL A 217 -1.86 -24.30 -12.53
CA VAL A 217 -2.70 -24.02 -11.36
C VAL A 217 -4.04 -24.76 -11.46
N ARG A 218 -4.70 -24.72 -12.62
CA ARG A 218 -6.00 -25.39 -12.82
C ARG A 218 -5.91 -26.91 -12.92
N ARG A 219 -4.75 -27.46 -13.26
CA ARG A 219 -4.51 -28.92 -13.27
C ARG A 219 -4.19 -29.49 -11.90
N ASP A 220 -3.72 -28.67 -10.95
CA ASP A 220 -3.45 -29.11 -9.58
C ASP A 220 -4.72 -29.05 -8.72
N SER A 221 -5.17 -30.21 -8.27
CA SER A 221 -6.36 -30.38 -7.42
C SER A 221 -6.40 -29.49 -6.16
N ARG A 222 -5.24 -29.07 -5.64
CA ARG A 222 -5.15 -28.20 -4.46
C ARG A 222 -5.30 -26.72 -4.81
N LEU A 223 -4.94 -26.34 -6.04
CA LEU A 223 -4.86 -24.95 -6.49
C LEU A 223 -5.97 -24.59 -7.49
N GLN A 224 -6.74 -25.56 -7.98
CA GLN A 224 -7.79 -25.36 -8.97
C GLN A 224 -8.83 -24.29 -8.57
N SER A 225 -9.07 -24.10 -7.26
CA SER A 225 -10.01 -23.09 -6.73
C SER A 225 -9.36 -21.75 -6.38
N LEU A 226 -8.04 -21.60 -6.56
CA LEU A 226 -7.33 -20.36 -6.31
C LEU A 226 -7.81 -19.30 -7.31
N PRO A 227 -8.34 -18.14 -6.87
CA PRO A 227 -8.60 -17.02 -7.77
C PRO A 227 -7.30 -16.59 -8.47
N VAL A 228 -7.38 -16.37 -9.78
CA VAL A 228 -6.23 -15.90 -10.57
C VAL A 228 -6.62 -14.62 -11.30
N MET A 229 -5.80 -13.59 -11.19
CA MET A 229 -5.92 -12.36 -11.95
C MET A 229 -4.75 -12.26 -12.90
N VAL A 230 -5.05 -12.12 -14.18
CA VAL A 230 -4.04 -11.97 -15.22
C VAL A 230 -3.92 -10.48 -15.57
N VAL A 231 -2.72 -9.93 -15.40
CA VAL A 231 -2.35 -8.60 -15.88
C VAL A 231 -1.77 -8.78 -17.28
N SER A 232 -2.27 -8.05 -18.27
CA SER A 232 -1.80 -8.16 -19.66
C SER A 232 -1.52 -6.79 -20.18
N TYR A 233 -0.32 -6.48 -20.67
CA TYR A 233 0.05 -5.14 -21.18
C TYR A 233 -0.63 -4.70 -22.49
N LYS A 234 -1.56 -5.48 -23.06
CA LYS A 234 -2.30 -5.11 -24.28
C LYS A 234 -3.76 -5.54 -24.20
N ASP A 235 -4.68 -4.65 -24.60
CA ASP A 235 -6.11 -4.93 -24.84
C ASP A 235 -6.31 -5.86 -26.06
N ARG A 236 -5.56 -6.96 -26.14
CA ARG A 236 -5.81 -8.00 -27.12
C ARG A 236 -6.93 -8.87 -26.57
N GLU A 237 -8.09 -8.79 -27.19
CA GLU A 237 -9.23 -9.68 -26.90
C GLU A 237 -8.81 -11.15 -26.91
N GLU A 238 -7.80 -11.52 -27.70
CA GLU A 238 -7.24 -12.88 -27.77
C GLU A 238 -6.57 -13.31 -26.46
N ASP A 239 -5.79 -12.43 -25.81
CA ASP A 239 -5.13 -12.74 -24.54
C ASP A 239 -6.15 -12.82 -23.39
N ARG A 240 -7.17 -11.95 -23.42
CA ARG A 240 -8.30 -12.03 -22.48
C ARG A 240 -9.09 -13.33 -22.65
N ARG A 241 -9.35 -13.76 -23.90
CA ARG A 241 -10.07 -15.01 -24.17
C ARG A 241 -9.25 -16.21 -23.73
N ARG A 242 -7.95 -16.23 -24.01
CA ARG A 242 -7.03 -17.28 -23.56
C ARG A 242 -6.93 -17.35 -22.03
N GLY A 243 -6.92 -16.21 -21.33
CA GLY A 243 -6.95 -16.16 -19.88
C GLY A 243 -8.24 -16.76 -19.30
N LEU A 244 -9.40 -16.38 -19.83
CA LEU A 244 -10.70 -16.94 -19.43
C LEU A 244 -10.81 -18.44 -19.75
N ASP A 245 -10.35 -18.86 -20.93
CA ASP A 245 -10.35 -20.27 -21.36
C ASP A 245 -9.39 -21.12 -20.50
N ALA A 246 -8.28 -20.55 -20.04
CA ALA A 246 -7.37 -21.16 -19.08
C ALA A 246 -7.92 -21.15 -17.65
N GLY A 247 -9.01 -20.43 -17.39
CA GLY A 247 -9.74 -20.42 -16.13
C GLY A 247 -9.37 -19.28 -15.18
N ALA A 248 -8.82 -18.17 -15.66
CA ALA A 248 -8.63 -16.95 -14.86
C ALA A 248 -9.97 -16.24 -14.58
#